data_AF-A0A5C4PDX8-F1
#
_entry.id   AF-A0A5C4PDX8-F1
#
_cell.length_a   1.000
_cell.length_b   1.000
_cell.length_c   1.000
_cell.angle_alpha   90.00
_cell.angle_beta   90.00
_cell.angle_gamma   90.00
#
_symmetry.space_group_name_H-M   'P 1'
#
loop_
_entity.id
_entity.type
_entity.pdbx_description
1 polymer ?
#
loop_
_entity_poly.entity_id
_entity_poly.type
_entity_poly.pdbx_seq_one_letter_code
_entity_poly.pdbx_strand_id
1 'polypeptide(L)'
;MNTTFSCVGCGKCCSGHHVPLTLDEARMWASDGGQVIVLVEAFLPNGLGLPVAQREHAERRSARVRSGGTDAFVAITFAAYNPGRCHNLDEENLCSIYERRPLVCRIYPMEINPHIPLNIAAKDCPPESWETGPQLIVGGKLVDKELAELIERSRQADREEIAIKDRICAALGIHTTALKGDGFAAYLPDMTAFAAAIDQVRLRPTAQETSEWQFHLSGDDVAREVMACGARVVTEAASDYAFISLRAA
;
A
#
# COMPACT_ATOMS: atom_id res chain seq x y z
N MET A 1 4.91 -14.36 -24.29
CA MET A 1 3.48 -14.05 -24.41
C MET A 1 3.35 -12.60 -24.86
N ASN A 2 2.41 -12.31 -25.77
CA ASN A 2 2.06 -10.94 -26.13
C ASN A 2 0.75 -10.59 -25.42
N THR A 3 0.61 -9.37 -24.94
CA THR A 3 -0.55 -8.92 -24.17
C THR A 3 -0.95 -7.51 -24.58
N THR A 4 -2.22 -7.34 -24.91
CA THR A 4 -2.88 -6.04 -25.06
C THR A 4 -3.86 -5.84 -23.91
N PHE A 5 -4.19 -4.60 -23.60
CA PHE A 5 -5.22 -4.31 -22.62
C PHE A 5 -5.92 -2.97 -22.89
N SER A 6 -7.23 -2.93 -22.69
CA SER A 6 -8.02 -1.71 -22.56
C SER A 6 -9.08 -1.87 -21.48
N CYS A 7 -9.25 -0.86 -20.63
CA CYS A 7 -10.37 -0.82 -19.70
C CYS A 7 -11.67 -0.65 -20.49
N VAL A 8 -12.66 -1.51 -20.24
CA VAL A 8 -13.99 -1.48 -20.88
C VAL A 8 -15.09 -0.88 -19.99
N GLY A 9 -14.72 -0.26 -18.85
CA GLY A 9 -15.70 0.35 -17.94
C GLY A 9 -16.57 -0.65 -17.17
N CYS A 10 -16.09 -1.88 -16.92
CA CYS A 10 -16.91 -2.91 -16.25
C CYS A 10 -17.10 -2.72 -14.73
N GLY A 11 -16.40 -1.76 -14.11
CA GLY A 11 -16.49 -1.48 -12.66
C GLY A 11 -15.86 -2.53 -11.70
N LYS A 12 -15.46 -3.71 -12.20
CA LYS A 12 -14.99 -4.82 -11.33
C LYS A 12 -13.73 -4.49 -10.53
N CYS A 13 -12.64 -4.11 -11.20
CA CYS A 13 -11.40 -3.73 -10.53
C CYS A 13 -11.49 -2.42 -9.72
N CYS A 14 -12.61 -1.70 -9.83
CA CYS A 14 -12.90 -0.46 -9.13
C CYS A 14 -13.86 -0.68 -7.94
N SER A 15 -14.22 -1.92 -7.60
CA SER A 15 -15.18 -2.23 -6.55
C SER A 15 -14.60 -3.25 -5.56
N GLY A 16 -14.62 -2.94 -4.26
CA GLY A 16 -14.11 -3.85 -3.23
C GLY A 16 -12.57 -3.93 -3.15
N HIS A 17 -11.85 -3.04 -3.84
CA HIS A 17 -10.39 -3.00 -3.84
C HIS A 17 -9.87 -1.72 -3.19
N HIS A 18 -8.89 -1.89 -2.30
CA HIS A 18 -8.07 -0.78 -1.83
C HIS A 18 -7.11 -0.32 -2.94
N VAL A 19 -7.06 0.98 -3.17
CA VAL A 19 -6.24 1.58 -4.23
C VAL A 19 -5.08 2.30 -3.56
N PRO A 20 -3.84 1.78 -3.58
CA PRO A 20 -2.69 2.49 -3.04
C PRO A 20 -2.54 3.89 -3.65
N LEU A 21 -2.28 4.86 -2.79
CA LEU A 21 -2.19 6.28 -3.13
C LEU A 21 -0.78 6.79 -2.81
N THR A 22 -0.27 7.66 -3.68
CA THR A 22 0.82 8.58 -3.29
C THR A 22 0.34 9.54 -2.21
N LEU A 23 1.24 10.29 -1.60
CA LEU A 23 0.89 11.25 -0.56
C LEU A 23 -0.03 12.37 -1.10
N ASP A 24 0.26 12.88 -2.30
CA ASP A 24 -0.60 13.86 -2.97
C ASP A 24 -1.98 13.28 -3.31
N GLU A 25 -2.01 12.04 -3.82
CA GLU A 25 -3.26 11.35 -4.13
C GLU A 25 -4.09 11.10 -2.88
N ALA A 26 -3.49 10.69 -1.76
CA ALA A 26 -4.16 10.50 -0.48
C ALA A 26 -4.75 11.82 0.06
N ARG A 27 -4.00 12.92 -0.08
CA ARG A 27 -4.46 14.25 0.33
C ARG A 27 -5.64 14.74 -0.51
N MET A 28 -5.59 14.51 -1.83
CA MET A 28 -6.68 14.83 -2.75
C MET A 28 -7.90 13.96 -2.47
N TRP A 29 -7.71 12.66 -2.26
CA TRP A 29 -8.78 11.70 -2.00
C TRP A 29 -9.59 12.08 -0.75
N ALA A 30 -8.90 12.44 0.34
CA ALA A 30 -9.54 12.95 1.55
C ALA A 30 -10.32 14.26 1.30
N SER A 31 -9.79 15.15 0.47
CA SER A 31 -10.47 16.40 0.09
C SER A 31 -11.71 16.19 -0.79
N ASP A 32 -11.72 15.14 -1.60
CA ASP A 32 -12.82 14.79 -2.49
C ASP A 32 -13.95 14.02 -1.77
N GLY A 33 -13.90 13.93 -0.43
CA GLY A 33 -14.87 13.21 0.39
C GLY A 33 -14.66 11.71 0.44
N GLY A 34 -13.55 11.21 -0.09
CA GLY A 34 -13.15 9.81 0.01
C GLY A 34 -12.55 9.48 1.37
N GLN A 35 -12.57 8.20 1.73
CA GLN A 35 -11.89 7.68 2.91
C GLN A 35 -10.55 7.05 2.54
N VAL A 36 -9.56 7.20 3.41
CA VAL A 36 -8.24 6.58 3.29
C VAL A 36 -8.05 5.57 4.41
N ILE A 37 -7.70 4.34 4.06
CA ILE A 37 -7.25 3.30 4.99
C ILE A 37 -5.73 3.31 5.03
N VAL A 38 -5.16 3.17 6.23
CA VAL A 38 -3.72 3.00 6.44
C VAL A 38 -3.45 1.54 6.76
N LEU A 39 -2.72 0.87 5.86
CA LEU A 39 -2.29 -0.51 6.02
C LEU A 39 -0.82 -0.55 6.39
N VAL A 40 -0.50 -1.22 7.50
CA VAL A 40 0.86 -1.28 8.04
C VAL A 40 1.31 -2.72 8.24
N GLU A 41 2.49 -3.02 7.71
CA GLU A 41 3.22 -4.27 7.92
C GLU A 41 4.72 -3.96 8.07
N ALA A 42 5.46 -4.84 8.73
CA ALA A 42 6.89 -4.64 8.96
C ALA A 42 7.67 -5.95 8.96
N PHE A 43 8.98 -5.86 8.75
CA PHE A 43 9.89 -6.99 8.85
C PHE A 43 11.12 -6.61 9.66
N LEU A 44 11.83 -7.61 10.16
CA LEU A 44 13.00 -7.41 11.02
C LEU A 44 14.32 -7.48 10.21
N PRO A 45 15.41 -6.86 10.70
CA PRO A 45 16.71 -6.83 10.01
C PRO A 45 17.32 -8.19 9.67
N ASN A 46 16.95 -9.23 10.42
CA ASN A 46 17.37 -10.62 10.14
C ASN A 46 16.59 -11.27 8.98
N GLY A 47 15.62 -10.57 8.38
CA GLY A 47 14.77 -11.07 7.31
C GLY A 47 13.49 -11.76 7.78
N LEU A 48 13.21 -11.82 9.09
CA LEU A 48 11.94 -12.36 9.58
C LEU A 48 10.77 -11.55 9.02
N GLY A 49 9.83 -12.25 8.39
CA GLY A 49 8.69 -11.66 7.67
C GLY A 49 8.96 -11.32 6.20
N LEU A 50 10.10 -11.68 5.62
CA LEU A 50 10.42 -11.28 4.24
C LEU A 50 11.20 -12.34 3.44
N PRO A 51 10.69 -12.78 2.27
CA PRO A 51 11.46 -13.60 1.35
C PRO A 51 12.73 -12.87 0.87
N VAL A 52 13.87 -13.56 0.87
CA VAL A 52 15.19 -12.99 0.54
C VAL A 52 15.18 -12.23 -0.80
N ALA A 53 14.53 -12.80 -1.82
CA ALA A 53 14.46 -12.21 -3.16
C ALA A 53 13.74 -10.85 -3.21
N GLN A 54 12.88 -10.55 -2.23
CA GLN A 54 12.11 -9.30 -2.17
C GLN A 54 12.76 -8.25 -1.26
N ARG A 55 13.89 -8.59 -0.61
CA ARG A 55 14.49 -7.78 0.45
C ARG A 55 14.82 -6.37 0.02
N GLU A 56 15.55 -6.23 -1.07
CA GLU A 56 15.99 -4.94 -1.59
C GLU A 56 14.79 -4.04 -1.94
N HIS A 57 13.77 -4.60 -2.62
CA HIS A 57 12.59 -3.85 -3.00
C HIS A 57 11.81 -3.38 -1.77
N ALA A 58 11.63 -4.25 -0.78
CA ALA A 58 10.88 -3.94 0.44
C ALA A 58 11.61 -2.91 1.33
N GLU A 59 12.92 -3.07 1.55
CA GLU A 59 13.72 -2.13 2.37
C GLU A 59 13.67 -0.71 1.80
N ARG A 60 13.74 -0.56 0.47
CA ARG A 60 13.70 0.77 -0.18
C ARG A 60 12.38 1.52 0.04
N ARG A 61 11.29 0.82 0.31
CA ARG A 61 9.94 1.39 0.52
C ARG A 61 9.48 1.33 1.98
N SER A 62 10.40 1.07 2.91
CA SER A 62 10.12 0.97 4.34
C SER A 62 10.87 2.02 5.14
N ALA A 63 10.23 2.54 6.19
CA ALA A 63 10.89 3.37 7.18
C ALA A 63 11.63 2.48 8.18
N ARG A 64 12.89 2.81 8.47
CA ARG A 64 13.64 2.17 9.57
C ARG A 64 13.25 2.84 10.88
N VAL A 65 12.71 2.05 11.81
CA VAL A 65 12.14 2.52 13.07
C VAL A 65 12.66 1.68 14.24
N ARG A 66 12.46 2.16 15.48
CA ARG A 66 12.76 1.37 16.69
C ARG A 66 11.59 0.45 17.05
N SER A 67 11.91 -0.74 17.54
CA SER A 67 10.93 -1.60 18.22
C SER A 67 11.61 -2.31 19.39
N GLY A 68 11.37 -1.84 20.62
CA GLY A 68 12.04 -2.37 21.80
C GLY A 68 13.57 -2.33 21.69
N GLY A 69 14.20 -3.50 21.78
CA GLY A 69 15.65 -3.67 21.71
C GLY A 69 16.23 -3.64 20.28
N THR A 70 15.41 -3.79 19.25
CA THR A 70 15.85 -3.91 17.84
C THR A 70 15.30 -2.79 16.95
N ASP A 71 15.71 -2.80 15.69
CA ASP A 71 15.09 -1.99 14.63
C ASP A 71 14.06 -2.83 13.87
N ALA A 72 13.13 -2.16 13.20
CA ALA A 72 12.21 -2.76 12.25
C ALA A 72 12.14 -1.91 10.97
N PHE A 73 11.70 -2.53 9.88
CA PHE A 73 11.42 -1.86 8.61
C PHE A 73 9.92 -1.86 8.36
N VAL A 74 9.27 -0.72 8.58
CA VAL A 74 7.81 -0.57 8.48
C VAL A 74 7.42 -0.05 7.10
N ALA A 75 6.59 -0.82 6.39
CA ALA A 75 5.94 -0.40 5.16
C ALA A 75 4.55 0.18 5.49
N ILE A 76 4.28 1.39 5.01
CA ILE A 76 3.04 2.12 5.28
C ILE A 76 2.36 2.39 3.95
N THR A 77 1.16 1.84 3.77
CA THR A 77 0.35 2.05 2.58
C THR A 77 -0.87 2.89 2.93
N PHE A 78 -0.95 4.08 2.36
CA PHE A 78 -2.20 4.83 2.29
C PHE A 78 -2.95 4.33 1.07
N ALA A 79 -4.19 3.90 1.25
CA ALA A 79 -5.02 3.42 0.15
C ALA A 79 -6.42 4.00 0.23
N ALA A 80 -7.05 4.22 -0.92
CA ALA A 80 -8.48 4.52 -0.95
C ALA A 80 -9.25 3.37 -0.30
N TYR A 81 -10.09 3.70 0.68
CA TYR A 81 -10.96 2.74 1.32
C TYR A 81 -12.24 2.57 0.50
N ASN A 82 -12.26 1.56 -0.36
CA ASN A 82 -13.42 1.22 -1.20
C ASN A 82 -13.93 -0.20 -0.87
N PRO A 83 -14.66 -0.41 0.23
CA PRO A 83 -15.25 -1.72 0.54
C PRO A 83 -16.32 -2.14 -0.47
N GLY A 84 -16.87 -1.16 -1.21
CA GLY A 84 -17.78 -1.37 -2.32
C GLY A 84 -17.30 -0.64 -3.57
N ARG A 85 -18.26 -0.14 -4.35
CA ARG A 85 -18.01 0.59 -5.58
C ARG A 85 -17.23 1.90 -5.32
N CYS A 86 -16.17 2.14 -6.08
CA CYS A 86 -15.41 3.39 -5.99
C CYS A 86 -16.32 4.61 -6.21
N HIS A 87 -16.19 5.61 -5.33
CA HIS A 87 -17.04 6.80 -5.34
C HIS A 87 -16.87 7.67 -6.60
N ASN A 88 -15.75 7.50 -7.33
CA ASN A 88 -15.48 8.22 -8.57
C ASN A 88 -16.02 7.51 -9.82
N LEU A 89 -16.87 6.50 -9.68
CA LEU A 89 -17.56 5.87 -10.80
C LEU A 89 -18.90 6.55 -11.07
N ASP A 90 -19.16 6.92 -12.33
CA ASP A 90 -20.47 7.38 -12.81
C ASP A 90 -21.46 6.23 -13.04
N GLU A 91 -22.72 6.53 -13.34
CA GLU A 91 -23.80 5.53 -13.44
C GLU A 91 -23.47 4.38 -14.41
N GLU A 92 -22.64 4.65 -15.43
CA GLU A 92 -22.16 3.71 -16.43
C GLU A 92 -20.88 2.94 -16.04
N ASN A 93 -20.36 3.14 -14.81
CA ASN A 93 -19.11 2.58 -14.28
C ASN A 93 -17.83 3.08 -14.98
N LEU A 94 -17.90 4.25 -15.61
CA LEU A 94 -16.73 4.97 -16.08
C LEU A 94 -16.19 5.85 -14.95
N CYS A 95 -14.87 6.04 -14.94
CA CYS A 95 -14.23 6.85 -13.92
C CYS A 95 -14.37 8.34 -14.27
N SER A 96 -15.06 9.10 -13.41
CA SER A 96 -15.29 10.54 -13.58
C SER A 96 -14.04 11.40 -13.38
N ILE A 97 -12.95 10.81 -12.89
CA ILE A 97 -11.67 11.49 -12.65
C ILE A 97 -10.55 10.97 -13.55
N TYR A 98 -10.87 10.55 -14.78
CA TYR A 98 -9.99 9.78 -15.68
C TYR A 98 -8.54 10.32 -15.79
N GLU A 99 -8.39 11.64 -15.94
CA GLU A 99 -7.10 12.33 -16.07
C GLU A 99 -6.28 12.35 -14.77
N ARG A 100 -6.96 12.41 -13.62
CA ARG A 100 -6.34 12.50 -12.29
C ARG A 100 -6.46 11.22 -11.48
N ARG A 101 -6.73 10.08 -12.14
CA ARG A 101 -6.78 8.76 -11.49
C ARG A 101 -5.49 8.49 -10.70
N PRO A 102 -5.57 7.78 -9.57
CA PRO A 102 -4.37 7.34 -8.86
C PRO A 102 -3.38 6.61 -9.78
N LEU A 103 -2.08 6.70 -9.50
CA LEU A 103 -1.04 6.05 -10.30
C LEU A 103 -1.33 4.57 -10.50
N VAL A 104 -1.69 3.84 -9.44
CA VAL A 104 -1.99 2.40 -9.53
C VAL A 104 -3.17 2.11 -10.48
N CYS A 105 -4.18 2.99 -10.53
CA CYS A 105 -5.31 2.86 -11.47
C CYS A 105 -4.88 3.10 -12.92
N ARG A 106 -3.88 3.96 -13.16
CA ARG A 106 -3.28 4.20 -14.49
C ARG A 106 -2.30 3.10 -14.89
N ILE A 107 -1.69 2.44 -13.91
CA ILE A 107 -0.74 1.33 -14.11
C ILE A 107 -1.47 0.01 -14.37
N TYR A 108 -2.70 -0.13 -13.89
CA TYR A 108 -3.51 -1.32 -14.09
C TYR A 108 -3.60 -1.67 -15.60
N PRO A 109 -3.31 -2.93 -16.01
CA PRO A 109 -3.30 -4.14 -15.18
C PRO A 109 -1.91 -4.54 -14.65
N MET A 110 -0.86 -3.79 -14.96
CA MET A 110 0.51 -4.14 -14.61
C MET A 110 0.77 -4.09 -13.10
N GLU A 111 1.85 -4.73 -12.69
CA GLU A 111 2.28 -4.79 -11.30
C GLU A 111 3.36 -3.75 -11.00
N ILE A 112 3.21 -3.07 -9.85
CA ILE A 112 4.22 -2.13 -9.36
C ILE A 112 5.40 -2.89 -8.76
N ASN A 113 5.18 -4.04 -8.11
CA ASN A 113 6.28 -4.83 -7.55
C ASN A 113 7.06 -5.53 -8.69
N PRO A 114 8.37 -5.28 -8.85
CA PRO A 114 9.16 -5.85 -9.95
C PRO A 114 9.29 -7.38 -9.91
N HIS A 115 9.00 -8.00 -8.77
CA HIS A 115 9.05 -9.46 -8.58
C HIS A 115 7.72 -10.16 -8.89
N ILE A 116 6.65 -9.41 -9.16
CA ILE A 116 5.33 -9.97 -9.48
C ILE A 116 5.07 -9.75 -10.97
N PRO A 117 5.05 -10.83 -11.79
CA PRO A 117 4.67 -10.69 -13.19
C PRO A 117 3.17 -10.46 -13.34
N LEU A 118 2.75 -9.84 -14.45
CA LEU A 118 1.34 -9.76 -14.82
C LEU A 118 0.77 -11.18 -14.97
N ASN A 119 -0.23 -11.52 -14.16
CA ASN A 119 -1.05 -12.71 -14.31
C ASN A 119 -2.47 -12.32 -14.71
N ILE A 120 -2.81 -12.49 -15.98
CA ILE A 120 -4.14 -12.16 -16.54
C ILE A 120 -5.25 -12.91 -15.81
N ALA A 121 -5.03 -14.19 -15.46
CA ALA A 121 -6.04 -15.01 -14.80
C ALA A 121 -6.36 -14.56 -13.37
N ALA A 122 -5.50 -13.73 -12.77
CA ALA A 122 -5.72 -13.14 -11.45
C ALA A 122 -6.34 -11.74 -11.50
N LYS A 123 -6.76 -11.27 -12.68
CA LYS A 123 -7.39 -9.96 -12.87
C LYS A 123 -8.89 -10.11 -13.04
N ASP A 124 -9.66 -9.22 -12.43
CA ASP A 124 -11.12 -9.26 -12.47
C ASP A 124 -11.73 -8.78 -13.80
N CYS A 125 -10.91 -8.22 -14.70
CA CYS A 125 -11.36 -7.70 -15.98
C CYS A 125 -11.88 -8.81 -16.91
N PRO A 126 -13.00 -8.55 -17.62
CA PRO A 126 -13.59 -9.54 -18.51
C PRO A 126 -12.72 -9.74 -19.78
N PRO A 127 -12.92 -10.84 -20.53
CA PRO A 127 -12.10 -11.20 -21.69
C PRO A 127 -11.90 -10.08 -22.72
N GLU A 128 -12.94 -9.28 -22.97
CA GLU A 128 -12.93 -8.20 -23.96
C GLU A 128 -11.89 -7.12 -23.65
N SER A 129 -11.53 -6.97 -22.36
CA SER A 129 -10.46 -6.04 -21.94
C SER A 129 -9.08 -6.45 -22.46
N TRP A 130 -8.90 -7.70 -22.88
CA TRP A 130 -7.63 -8.28 -23.30
C TRP A 130 -7.53 -8.49 -24.82
N GLU A 131 -8.58 -8.13 -25.56
CA GLU A 131 -8.67 -8.30 -27.02
C GLU A 131 -8.29 -7.03 -27.78
N THR A 132 -8.41 -5.87 -27.13
CA THR A 132 -8.20 -4.55 -27.74
C THR A 132 -7.22 -3.70 -26.93
N GLY A 133 -6.86 -2.52 -27.46
CA GLY A 133 -5.98 -1.56 -26.79
C GLY A 133 -4.51 -1.57 -27.26
N PRO A 134 -3.65 -0.82 -26.58
CA PRO A 134 -2.21 -0.82 -26.83
C PRO A 134 -1.57 -2.16 -26.43
N GLN A 135 -0.52 -2.53 -27.17
CA GLN A 135 0.34 -3.64 -26.77
C GLN A 135 1.13 -3.26 -25.52
N LEU A 136 0.82 -3.90 -24.40
CA LEU A 136 1.56 -3.73 -23.16
C LEU A 136 2.82 -4.59 -23.18
N ILE A 137 2.69 -5.88 -23.54
CA ILE A 137 3.78 -6.85 -23.51
C ILE A 137 3.97 -7.44 -24.91
N VAL A 138 5.21 -7.45 -25.41
CA VAL A 138 5.59 -8.14 -26.65
C VAL A 138 6.84 -8.96 -26.38
N GLY A 139 6.81 -10.26 -26.73
CA GLY A 139 7.92 -11.16 -26.48
C GLY A 139 8.26 -11.30 -24.97
N GLY A 140 7.28 -11.12 -24.09
CA GLY A 140 7.49 -11.16 -22.63
C GLY A 140 8.13 -9.91 -22.03
N LYS A 141 8.27 -8.81 -22.77
CA LYS A 141 8.79 -7.53 -22.27
C LYS A 141 7.70 -6.46 -22.33
N LEU A 142 7.64 -5.62 -21.29
CA LEU A 142 6.84 -4.39 -21.31
C LEU A 142 7.37 -3.47 -22.42
N VAL A 143 6.54 -3.14 -23.40
CA VAL A 143 6.89 -2.26 -24.54
C VAL A 143 6.21 -0.89 -24.48
N ASP A 144 5.15 -0.77 -23.67
CA ASP A 144 4.50 0.50 -23.41
C ASP A 144 5.40 1.38 -22.52
N LYS A 145 5.91 2.46 -23.11
CA LYS A 145 6.86 3.36 -22.46
C LYS A 145 6.22 4.25 -21.41
N GLU A 146 5.02 4.76 -21.69
CA GLU A 146 4.29 5.61 -20.76
C GLU A 146 3.94 4.81 -19.50
N LEU A 147 3.50 3.56 -19.68
CA LEU A 147 3.22 2.67 -18.57
C LEU A 147 4.47 2.34 -17.75
N ALA A 148 5.61 2.12 -18.41
CA ALA A 148 6.89 1.91 -17.72
C ALA A 148 7.28 3.14 -16.87
N GLU A 149 7.08 4.35 -17.39
CA GLU A 149 7.34 5.61 -16.65
C GLU A 149 6.40 5.76 -15.45
N LEU A 150 5.12 5.41 -15.58
CA LEU A 150 4.16 5.43 -14.47
C LEU A 150 4.55 4.45 -13.37
N ILE A 151 5.00 3.24 -13.73
CA ILE A 151 5.48 2.24 -12.76
C ILE A 151 6.68 2.79 -11.98
N GLU A 152 7.67 3.37 -12.66
CA GLU A 152 8.83 3.93 -11.97
C GLU A 152 8.48 5.15 -11.12
N ARG A 153 7.57 6.01 -11.59
CA ARG A 153 7.04 7.12 -10.77
C ARG A 153 6.37 6.62 -9.50
N SER A 154 5.56 5.57 -9.57
CA SER A 154 4.92 4.99 -8.38
C SER A 154 5.94 4.42 -7.41
N ARG A 155 6.96 3.69 -7.92
CA ARG A 155 8.05 3.15 -7.10
C ARG A 155 8.88 4.27 -6.46
N GLN A 156 9.10 5.37 -7.18
CA GLN A 156 9.85 6.50 -6.68
C GLN A 156 9.08 7.23 -5.57
N ALA A 157 7.76 7.45 -5.76
CA ALA A 157 6.90 8.02 -4.73
C ALA A 157 6.95 7.20 -3.43
N ASP A 158 6.86 5.87 -3.52
CA ASP A 158 6.99 5.00 -2.34
C ASP A 158 8.32 5.22 -1.58
N ARG A 159 9.44 5.40 -2.30
CA ARG A 159 10.76 5.65 -1.69
C ARG A 159 10.87 7.02 -1.05
N GLU A 160 10.38 8.05 -1.72
CA GLU A 160 10.49 9.44 -1.27
C GLU A 160 9.53 9.75 -0.12
N GLU A 161 8.37 9.09 -0.08
CA GLU A 161 7.30 9.42 0.85
C GLU A 161 7.33 8.61 2.14
N ILE A 162 8.05 7.49 2.21
CA ILE A 162 7.90 6.56 3.34
C ILE A 162 8.23 7.19 4.70
N ALA A 163 9.28 8.01 4.77
CA ALA A 163 9.62 8.76 5.99
C ALA A 163 8.58 9.84 6.33
N ILE A 164 7.86 10.35 5.34
CA ILE A 164 6.76 11.30 5.54
C ILE A 164 5.53 10.54 6.08
N LYS A 165 5.22 9.38 5.50
CA LYS A 165 4.13 8.50 5.94
C LYS A 165 4.32 8.04 7.39
N ASP A 166 5.55 7.70 7.80
CA ASP A 166 5.87 7.38 9.21
C ASP A 166 5.55 8.54 10.16
N ARG A 167 5.97 9.76 9.82
CA ARG A 167 5.67 10.95 10.64
C ARG A 167 4.18 11.30 10.69
N ILE A 168 3.44 11.07 9.61
CA ILE A 168 1.98 11.22 9.59
C ILE A 168 1.34 10.18 10.50
N CYS A 169 1.78 8.91 10.44
CA CYS A 169 1.33 7.87 11.35
C CYS A 169 1.58 8.26 12.81
N ALA A 170 2.78 8.74 13.15
CA ALA A 170 3.09 9.22 14.49
C ALA A 170 2.16 10.37 14.94
N ALA A 171 1.89 11.35 14.07
CA ALA A 171 0.97 12.46 14.36
C ALA A 171 -0.49 12.00 14.58
N LEU A 172 -0.87 10.86 14.01
CA LEU A 172 -2.18 10.24 14.15
C LEU A 172 -2.25 9.22 15.29
N GLY A 173 -1.14 8.99 16.01
CA GLY A 173 -1.06 7.95 17.04
C GLY A 173 -0.99 6.53 16.48
N ILE A 174 -0.67 6.35 15.20
CA ILE A 174 -0.51 5.04 14.54
C ILE A 174 0.91 4.55 14.78
N HIS A 175 1.07 3.47 15.55
CA HIS A 175 2.38 2.92 15.94
C HIS A 175 2.38 1.40 16.10
N THR A 176 1.29 0.72 15.74
CA THR A 176 1.24 -0.75 15.70
C THR A 176 1.27 -1.26 14.26
N THR A 177 2.11 -2.25 14.00
CA THR A 177 2.29 -2.91 12.70
C THR A 177 1.99 -4.40 12.82
N ALA A 178 1.62 -5.04 11.71
CA ALA A 178 1.72 -6.49 11.61
C ALA A 178 3.14 -6.94 11.23
N LEU A 179 3.47 -8.21 11.41
CA LEU A 179 4.62 -8.81 10.74
C LEU A 179 4.23 -9.10 9.27
N LYS A 180 5.10 -8.72 8.34
CA LYS A 180 4.92 -8.99 6.92
C LYS A 180 4.81 -10.50 6.67
N GLY A 181 3.80 -10.89 5.91
CA GLY A 181 3.44 -12.30 5.69
C GLY A 181 2.56 -12.93 6.80
N ASP A 182 2.45 -12.30 7.97
CA ASP A 182 1.53 -12.71 9.04
C ASP A 182 0.17 -11.99 8.93
N GLY A 183 0.18 -10.70 8.60
CA GLY A 183 -1.03 -9.89 8.52
C GLY A 183 -0.81 -8.44 8.09
N PHE A 184 -1.85 -7.63 8.26
CA PHE A 184 -1.82 -6.16 8.21
C PHE A 184 -2.46 -5.57 9.46
N ALA A 185 -1.88 -4.50 9.99
CA ALA A 185 -2.59 -3.60 10.90
C ALA A 185 -3.30 -2.54 10.05
N ALA A 186 -4.63 -2.46 10.16
CA ALA A 186 -5.48 -1.63 9.33
C ALA A 186 -6.17 -0.54 10.16
N TYR A 187 -5.87 0.72 9.85
CA TYR A 187 -6.41 1.90 10.53
C TYR A 187 -7.32 2.68 9.59
N LEU A 188 -8.44 3.17 10.12
CA LEU A 188 -9.34 4.07 9.42
C LEU A 188 -9.36 5.41 10.18
N PRO A 189 -8.38 6.31 9.94
CA PRO A 189 -8.30 7.57 10.67
C PRO A 189 -9.46 8.50 10.34
N ASP A 190 -9.72 9.48 11.21
CA ASP A 190 -10.58 10.61 10.87
C ASP A 190 -9.97 11.40 9.71
N MET A 191 -10.75 11.69 8.66
CA MET A 191 -10.23 12.32 7.44
C MET A 191 -9.82 13.78 7.65
N THR A 192 -10.43 14.48 8.62
CA THR A 192 -10.03 15.85 8.97
C THR A 192 -8.67 15.84 9.66
N ALA A 193 -8.49 14.95 10.65
CA ALA A 193 -7.22 14.73 11.32
C ALA A 193 -6.13 14.25 10.35
N PHE A 194 -6.47 13.33 9.44
CA PHE A 194 -5.55 12.80 8.43
C PHE A 194 -5.06 13.90 7.48
N ALA A 195 -5.97 14.71 6.91
CA ALA A 195 -5.60 15.82 6.04
C ALA A 195 -4.77 16.87 6.78
N ALA A 196 -5.13 17.20 8.02
CA ALA A 196 -4.38 18.11 8.86
C ALA A 196 -2.97 17.59 9.17
N ALA A 197 -2.81 16.30 9.45
CA ALA A 197 -1.51 15.68 9.68
C ALA A 197 -0.61 15.75 8.45
N ILE A 198 -1.14 15.48 7.25
CA ILE A 198 -0.40 15.66 5.99
C ILE A 198 0.09 17.11 5.85
N ASP A 199 -0.80 18.07 6.03
CA ASP A 199 -0.49 19.49 5.84
C ASP A 199 0.55 19.97 6.86
N GLN A 200 0.45 19.53 8.13
CA GLN A 200 1.43 19.86 9.18
C GLN A 200 2.82 19.28 8.91
N VAL A 201 2.90 18.01 8.51
CA VAL A 201 4.17 17.32 8.27
C VAL A 201 4.90 17.91 7.06
N ARG A 202 4.16 18.36 6.03
CA ARG A 202 4.72 19.09 4.88
C ARG A 202 5.36 20.42 5.27
N LEU A 203 4.77 21.12 6.24
CA LEU A 203 5.30 22.40 6.75
C LEU A 203 6.53 22.23 7.65
N ARG A 204 6.84 21.01 8.12
CA ARG A 204 7.99 20.72 9.00
C ARG A 204 8.83 19.56 8.45
N PRO A 205 9.62 19.74 7.38
CA PRO A 205 10.31 18.65 6.71
C PRO A 205 11.44 18.01 7.54
N THR A 206 12.01 18.75 8.49
CA THR A 206 13.32 18.45 9.11
C THR A 206 13.27 17.77 10.48
N ALA A 207 12.09 17.48 11.03
CA ALA A 207 11.99 16.74 12.29
C ALA A 207 12.27 15.25 12.04
N GLN A 208 13.46 14.79 12.40
CA GLN A 208 13.88 13.39 12.27
C GLN A 208 13.91 12.75 13.65
N GLU A 209 12.72 12.47 14.17
CA GLU A 209 12.57 11.61 15.35
C GLU A 209 12.38 10.17 14.86
N THR A 210 13.11 9.23 15.46
CA THR A 210 12.90 7.82 15.16
C THR A 210 11.65 7.34 15.88
N SER A 211 10.60 7.03 15.13
CA SER A 211 9.35 6.49 15.67
C SER A 211 9.59 5.16 16.40
N GLU A 212 8.84 4.92 17.47
CA GLU A 212 8.81 3.63 18.16
C GLU A 212 7.55 2.87 17.72
N TRP A 213 7.74 1.63 17.25
CA TRP A 213 6.68 0.77 16.74
C TRP A 213 6.62 -0.57 17.49
N GLN A 214 5.45 -1.17 17.48
CA GLN A 214 5.16 -2.47 18.12
C GLN A 214 4.40 -3.40 17.17
N PHE A 215 4.53 -4.71 17.38
CA PHE A 215 3.95 -5.74 16.51
C PHE A 215 2.66 -6.33 17.09
N HIS A 216 1.57 -6.31 16.32
CA HIS A 216 0.42 -7.20 16.51
C HIS A 216 0.64 -8.45 15.65
N LEU A 217 0.44 -9.63 16.23
CA LEU A 217 0.73 -10.90 15.57
C LEU A 217 -0.46 -11.84 15.71
N SER A 218 -0.62 -12.74 14.73
CA SER A 218 -1.75 -13.66 14.65
C SER A 218 -1.76 -14.75 15.74
N GLY A 219 -0.60 -15.04 16.36
CA GLY A 219 -0.47 -16.10 17.36
C GLY A 219 0.83 -16.10 18.16
N ASP A 220 0.82 -16.86 19.25
CA ASP A 220 1.90 -16.97 20.24
C ASP A 220 3.21 -17.57 19.70
N ASP A 221 3.14 -18.36 18.63
CA ASP A 221 4.32 -18.90 17.95
C ASP A 221 5.13 -17.78 17.29
N VAL A 222 4.49 -16.95 16.47
CA VAL A 222 5.14 -15.80 15.82
C VAL A 222 5.55 -14.76 16.85
N ALA A 223 4.72 -14.53 17.87
CA ALA A 223 5.05 -13.59 18.96
C ALA A 223 6.36 -13.95 19.65
N ARG A 224 6.59 -15.24 19.95
CA ARG A 224 7.85 -15.69 20.55
C ARG A 224 9.05 -15.45 19.63
N GLU A 225 8.92 -15.70 18.33
CA GLU A 225 10.00 -15.46 17.36
C GLU A 225 10.35 -13.96 17.26
N VAL A 226 9.33 -13.10 17.17
CA VAL A 226 9.50 -11.65 17.08
C VAL A 226 10.10 -11.08 18.37
N MET A 227 9.62 -11.51 19.54
CA MET A 227 10.20 -11.12 20.83
C MET A 227 11.65 -11.61 21.01
N ALA A 228 11.98 -12.82 20.54
CA ALA A 228 13.35 -13.34 20.58
C ALA A 228 14.32 -12.49 19.73
N CYS A 229 13.82 -11.78 18.73
CA CYS A 229 14.59 -10.82 17.94
C CYS A 229 14.70 -9.44 18.62
N GLY A 230 14.12 -9.26 19.81
CA GLY A 230 14.16 -8.02 20.59
C GLY A 230 13.08 -6.99 20.25
N ALA A 231 12.14 -7.33 19.36
CA ALA A 231 11.05 -6.43 18.98
C ALA A 231 9.94 -6.40 20.04
N ARG A 232 9.21 -5.29 20.13
CA ARG A 232 8.08 -5.13 21.06
C ARG A 232 6.82 -5.72 20.42
N VAL A 233 6.09 -6.55 21.18
CA VAL A 233 4.81 -7.13 20.78
C VAL A 233 3.69 -6.53 21.61
N VAL A 234 2.56 -6.24 20.98
CA VAL A 234 1.35 -5.74 21.65
C VAL A 234 0.66 -6.89 22.36
N THR A 235 0.36 -6.71 23.64
CA THR A 235 -0.39 -7.67 24.46
C THR A 235 -1.82 -7.24 24.75
N GLU A 236 -2.14 -5.98 24.45
CA GLU A 236 -3.45 -5.37 24.70
C GLU A 236 -4.38 -5.54 23.50
N ALA A 237 -5.69 -5.54 23.76
CA ALA A 237 -6.69 -5.58 22.70
C ALA A 237 -6.63 -4.29 21.86
N ALA A 238 -6.62 -4.43 20.54
CA ALA A 238 -6.67 -3.29 19.63
C ALA A 238 -7.98 -2.51 19.80
N SER A 239 -7.90 -1.19 19.95
CA SER A 239 -9.08 -0.31 20.10
C SER A 239 -9.24 0.68 18.95
N ASP A 240 -8.15 0.90 18.19
CA ASP A 240 -7.96 1.94 17.19
C ASP A 240 -7.59 1.38 15.80
N TYR A 241 -7.39 0.06 15.68
CA TYR A 241 -7.13 -0.64 14.42
C TYR A 241 -7.71 -2.05 14.40
N ALA A 242 -7.83 -2.60 13.19
CA ALA A 242 -8.13 -4.02 12.97
C ALA A 242 -6.86 -4.78 12.55
N PHE A 243 -6.67 -5.98 13.08
CA PHE A 243 -5.65 -6.90 12.58
C PHE A 243 -6.26 -7.83 11.52
N ILE A 244 -5.72 -7.79 10.30
CA ILE A 244 -6.15 -8.64 9.18
C ILE A 244 -5.11 -9.74 9.02
N SER A 245 -5.42 -10.94 9.52
CA SER A 245 -4.55 -12.11 9.39
C SER A 245 -4.44 -12.59 7.94
N LEU A 246 -3.23 -12.94 7.51
CA LEU A 246 -2.97 -13.65 6.25
C LEU A 246 -2.85 -15.16 6.45
N ARG A 247 -2.84 -15.65 7.70
CA ARG A 247 -2.98 -17.09 7.97
C ARG A 247 -4.38 -17.54 7.57
N ALA A 248 -4.45 -18.70 6.90
CA ALA A 248 -5.73 -19.36 6.67
C ALA A 248 -6.43 -19.60 8.01
N ALA A 249 -7.71 -19.27 8.07
CA ALA A 249 -8.58 -19.55 9.21
C ALA A 249 -8.86 -21.06 9.34
#